data_AF-A0A950ZQZ8-F1
#
_entry.id   AF-A0A950ZQZ8-F1
#
_cell.length_a   1.000
_cell.length_b   1.000
_cell.length_c   1.000
_cell.angle_alpha   90.00
_cell.angle_beta   90.00
_cell.angle_gamma   90.00
#
_symmetry.space_group_name_H-M   'P 1'
#
loop_
_entity.id
_entity.type
_entity.pdbx_description
1 polymer ?
#
loop_
_entity_poly.entity_id
_entity_poly.type
_entity_poly.pdbx_seq_one_letter_code
_entity_poly.pdbx_strand_id
1 'polypeptide(L)'
;MHRCTRVLAIVALLATVVSPTAPPAAAQGADPRFFSQTNFRIDNDAFWNFFQGRGGVPTFGFPVSRQFKLDGFQVQIFQRNIMQLQADGGVQTLNLLDPGLMPYTNINGSAFPAPDPSVVDATPTVSDPNYATNIIAFTQQQAPDTFDGQPVNFFQTFSNTVTCADAFPNQDCQQNLLPGLNLQIWGAPTSKPTYDPTNRNFIYQRFQRSIMHYDATCTCTQGLLLADYFKSILTGQNLPPDLQGEARTSRYYQQYDPTKPLSIARPADLPNSDLTNAFVAQQPGGGGGGGPVTSTWGYGFNAHMWYFSQDAKQMTVGLIGKAGFSWVAHQLEWPQVETAPGVYDWSELDSIVNTANAAGLKVLLSPLHAPAFYRGPTSGLTPADPNTYRTFMQALAARYAGKVQAYEVWHEQNLSREMGSGNVDPSNYLPLLQAGYAGIKAGDPNAMVLLGAPSPTGA
;
A
#
# COMPACT_ATOMS: atom_id res chain seq x y z
N MET A 1 -79.05 12.68 5.07
CA MET A 1 -77.74 12.94 4.39
C MET A 1 -76.71 12.99 5.51
N HIS A 2 -75.66 12.18 5.67
CA HIS A 2 -74.87 11.33 4.78
C HIS A 2 -74.52 9.99 5.47
N ARG A 3 -74.15 9.00 4.63
CA ARG A 3 -73.80 7.63 4.98
C ARG A 3 -72.40 7.55 5.61
N CYS A 4 -72.26 6.76 6.68
CA CYS A 4 -70.98 6.32 7.23
C CYS A 4 -70.54 5.03 6.51
N THR A 5 -69.46 5.10 5.74
CA THR A 5 -68.90 3.98 4.98
C THR A 5 -67.95 3.17 5.86
N ARG A 6 -68.23 1.87 6.01
CA ARG A 6 -67.35 0.88 6.64
C ARG A 6 -66.14 0.62 5.75
N VAL A 7 -64.93 0.75 6.28
CA VAL A 7 -63.70 0.29 5.62
C VAL A 7 -63.48 -1.18 6.01
N LEU A 8 -63.45 -2.04 4.99
CA LEU A 8 -63.18 -3.47 5.08
C LEU A 8 -61.65 -3.67 5.02
N ALA A 9 -61.03 -4.18 6.08
CA ALA A 9 -59.62 -4.57 6.07
C ALA A 9 -59.48 -5.97 5.46
N ILE A 10 -58.86 -6.05 4.28
CA ILE A 10 -58.47 -7.32 3.65
C ILE A 10 -57.11 -7.73 4.23
N VAL A 11 -57.09 -8.81 5.00
CA VAL A 11 -55.85 -9.48 5.43
C VAL A 11 -55.45 -10.46 4.33
N ALA A 12 -54.42 -10.13 3.56
CA ALA A 12 -53.80 -11.04 2.61
C ALA A 12 -52.76 -11.91 3.34
N LEU A 13 -53.03 -13.20 3.41
CA LEU A 13 -52.11 -14.23 3.92
C LEU A 13 -51.09 -14.56 2.80
N LEU A 14 -49.85 -14.09 2.92
CA LEU A 14 -48.74 -14.51 2.07
C LEU A 14 -47.97 -15.63 2.78
N ALA A 15 -48.10 -16.85 2.28
CA ALA A 15 -47.26 -17.97 2.67
C ALA A 15 -45.85 -17.78 2.11
N THR A 16 -44.86 -17.56 2.97
CA THR A 16 -43.45 -17.52 2.60
C THR A 16 -42.93 -18.94 2.47
N VAL A 17 -42.57 -19.32 1.25
CA VAL A 17 -41.78 -20.53 0.99
C VAL A 17 -40.35 -20.25 1.43
N VAL A 18 -39.91 -20.87 2.52
CA VAL A 18 -38.51 -20.81 2.96
C VAL A 18 -37.73 -21.81 2.12
N SER A 19 -36.99 -21.34 1.12
CA SER A 19 -35.93 -22.11 0.50
C SER A 19 -34.72 -22.17 1.45
N PRO A 20 -34.07 -23.32 1.66
CA PRO A 20 -32.83 -23.35 2.41
C PRO A 20 -31.77 -22.61 1.60
N THR A 21 -31.35 -21.44 2.08
CA THR A 21 -30.23 -20.71 1.52
C THR A 21 -28.97 -21.58 1.68
N ALA A 22 -28.30 -21.85 0.55
CA ALA A 22 -26.93 -22.32 0.59
C ALA A 22 -26.11 -21.35 1.47
N PRO A 23 -25.18 -21.84 2.31
CA PRO A 23 -24.34 -20.96 3.11
C PRO A 23 -23.65 -19.95 2.18
N PRO A 24 -23.58 -18.65 2.56
CA PRO A 24 -22.91 -17.66 1.73
C PRO A 24 -21.49 -18.15 1.43
N ALA A 25 -21.13 -18.14 0.15
CA ALA A 25 -19.76 -18.37 -0.27
C ALA A 25 -18.85 -17.44 0.55
N ALA A 26 -17.84 -18.02 1.21
CA ALA A 26 -16.89 -17.29 2.03
C ALA A 26 -16.33 -16.10 1.23
N ALA A 27 -16.34 -14.92 1.85
CA ALA A 27 -15.78 -13.70 1.31
C ALA A 27 -14.37 -13.95 0.75
N GLN A 28 -14.13 -13.51 -0.48
CA GLN A 28 -12.79 -13.45 -1.06
C GLN A 28 -11.90 -12.64 -0.09
N GLY A 29 -10.88 -13.31 0.45
CA GLY A 29 -10.19 -12.90 1.67
C GLY A 29 -9.52 -11.53 1.57
N ALA A 30 -9.68 -10.73 2.62
CA ALA A 30 -8.93 -9.50 2.80
C ALA A 30 -7.42 -9.79 2.74
N ASP A 31 -6.68 -9.03 1.93
CA ASP A 31 -5.22 -9.09 1.89
C ASP A 31 -4.66 -8.80 3.29
N PRO A 32 -4.11 -9.80 4.00
CA PRO A 32 -3.75 -9.65 5.41
C PRO A 32 -2.59 -8.68 5.62
N ARG A 33 -1.83 -8.37 4.55
CA ARG A 33 -0.67 -7.49 4.60
C ARG A 33 -1.06 -6.03 4.38
N PHE A 34 -2.28 -5.75 3.91
CA PHE A 34 -2.78 -4.41 3.62
C PHE A 34 -3.56 -3.84 4.81
N PHE A 35 -3.24 -2.60 5.19
CA PHE A 35 -3.85 -1.90 6.30
C PHE A 35 -4.67 -0.72 5.78
N SER A 36 -6.00 -0.88 5.76
CA SER A 36 -6.94 0.13 5.25
C SER A 36 -6.95 1.42 6.08
N GLN A 37 -6.51 1.36 7.33
CA GLN A 37 -6.43 2.50 8.24
C GLN A 37 -5.44 3.56 7.76
N THR A 38 -4.36 3.13 7.10
CA THR A 38 -3.29 4.01 6.60
C THR A 38 -3.10 3.91 5.10
N ASN A 39 -3.78 2.96 4.45
CA ASN A 39 -3.60 2.59 3.05
C ASN A 39 -2.16 2.21 2.72
N PHE A 40 -1.49 1.47 3.60
CA PHE A 40 -0.16 0.92 3.35
C PHE A 40 -0.13 -0.59 3.57
N ARG A 41 0.81 -1.25 2.91
CA ARG A 41 1.01 -2.70 2.92
C ARG A 41 2.43 -3.02 3.39
N ILE A 42 2.60 -4.19 4.00
CA ILE A 42 3.93 -4.76 4.27
C ILE A 42 4.23 -5.78 3.18
N ASP A 43 4.88 -5.36 2.09
CA ASP A 43 5.11 -6.22 0.92
C ASP A 43 6.24 -7.23 1.11
N ASN A 44 7.32 -6.81 1.78
CA ASN A 44 8.52 -7.61 1.96
C ASN A 44 8.31 -8.74 2.97
N ASP A 45 8.63 -9.98 2.60
CA ASP A 45 8.42 -11.15 3.46
C ASP A 45 9.22 -11.09 4.76
N ALA A 46 10.45 -10.56 4.74
CA ALA A 46 11.25 -10.42 5.96
C ALA A 46 10.59 -9.41 6.92
N PHE A 47 10.10 -8.27 6.41
CA PHE A 47 9.36 -7.30 7.22
C PHE A 47 8.04 -7.88 7.73
N TRP A 48 7.29 -8.59 6.88
CA TRP A 48 6.04 -9.23 7.28
C TRP A 48 6.25 -10.28 8.38
N ASN A 49 7.24 -11.14 8.23
CA ASN A 49 7.57 -12.18 9.20
C ASN A 49 8.08 -11.58 10.52
N PHE A 50 8.91 -10.53 10.44
CA PHE A 50 9.36 -9.81 11.63
C PHE A 50 8.20 -9.11 12.33
N PHE A 51 7.31 -8.45 11.58
CA PHE A 51 6.11 -7.78 12.11
C PHE A 51 5.19 -8.76 12.84
N GLN A 52 4.82 -9.88 12.20
CA GLN A 52 3.97 -10.91 12.80
C GLN A 52 4.67 -11.57 14.00
N GLY A 53 5.95 -11.91 13.85
CA GLY A 53 6.76 -12.55 14.89
C GLY A 53 7.08 -11.69 16.10
N ARG A 54 6.68 -10.42 16.10
CA ARG A 54 6.96 -9.43 17.16
C ARG A 54 5.71 -8.69 17.63
N GLY A 55 4.53 -9.29 17.49
CA GLY A 55 3.28 -8.75 18.05
C GLY A 55 2.51 -7.77 17.16
N GLY A 56 2.91 -7.62 15.89
CA GLY A 56 2.11 -6.95 14.85
C GLY A 56 1.67 -5.52 15.18
N VAL A 57 0.39 -5.20 14.88
CA VAL A 57 -0.18 -3.84 15.06
C VAL A 57 -0.08 -3.34 16.51
N PRO A 58 -0.37 -4.15 17.55
CA PRO A 58 -0.13 -3.74 18.94
C PRO A 58 1.28 -3.19 19.18
N THR A 59 2.31 -3.84 18.63
CA THR A 59 3.71 -3.47 18.82
C THR A 59 4.14 -2.29 17.96
N PHE A 60 3.91 -2.36 16.65
CA PHE A 60 4.48 -1.40 15.69
C PHE A 60 3.52 -0.25 15.33
N GLY A 61 2.21 -0.42 15.58
CA GLY A 61 1.17 0.36 14.92
C GLY A 61 1.02 -0.02 13.45
N PHE A 62 0.25 0.76 12.71
CA PHE A 62 0.07 0.54 11.27
C PHE A 62 1.33 0.95 10.47
N PRO A 63 1.61 0.34 9.30
CA PRO A 63 2.58 0.91 8.38
C PRO A 63 2.09 2.28 7.90
N VAL A 64 2.97 3.27 7.82
CA VAL A 64 2.65 4.65 7.38
C VAL A 64 3.50 5.11 6.21
N SER A 65 4.30 4.18 5.68
CA SER A 65 5.03 4.31 4.42
C SER A 65 5.02 2.97 3.69
N ARG A 66 5.34 3.00 2.40
CA ARG A 66 5.85 1.82 1.69
C ARG A 66 7.27 1.48 2.14
N GLN A 67 7.82 0.36 1.68
CA GLN A 67 9.26 0.14 1.73
C GLN A 67 9.96 1.12 0.78
N PHE A 68 11.05 1.74 1.24
CA PHE A 68 11.88 2.66 0.46
C PHE A 68 13.34 2.61 0.91
N LYS A 69 14.25 3.22 0.14
CA LYS A 69 15.68 3.21 0.44
C LYS A 69 16.06 4.44 1.26
N LEU A 70 16.70 4.27 2.40
CA LEU A 70 17.23 5.33 3.24
C LEU A 70 18.67 5.02 3.64
N ASP A 71 19.60 5.92 3.32
CA ASP A 71 21.03 5.79 3.65
C ASP A 71 21.65 4.44 3.22
N GLY A 72 21.20 3.89 2.08
CA GLY A 72 21.69 2.60 1.57
C GLY A 72 20.85 1.38 1.96
N PHE A 73 20.00 1.49 2.98
CA PHE A 73 19.21 0.38 3.51
C PHE A 73 17.76 0.44 3.05
N GLN A 74 17.13 -0.73 2.90
CA GLN A 74 15.69 -0.77 2.72
C GLN A 74 15.00 -0.61 4.07
N VAL A 75 14.09 0.34 4.16
CA VAL A 75 13.34 0.65 5.38
C VAL A 75 11.84 0.72 5.13
N GLN A 76 11.04 0.53 6.18
CA GLN A 76 9.62 0.84 6.17
C GLN A 76 9.24 1.49 7.52
N ILE A 77 8.49 2.58 7.46
CA ILE A 77 8.03 3.34 8.62
C ILE A 77 6.68 2.78 9.06
N PHE A 78 6.61 2.39 10.33
CA PHE A 78 5.38 2.11 11.06
C PHE A 78 5.12 3.26 12.03
N GLN A 79 3.96 3.32 12.68
CA GLN A 79 3.67 4.45 13.57
C GLN A 79 4.66 4.54 14.75
N ARG A 80 5.11 3.41 15.31
CA ARG A 80 6.00 3.38 16.49
C ARG A 80 7.47 3.18 16.15
N ASN A 81 7.80 2.39 15.13
CA ASN A 81 9.18 2.05 14.78
C ASN A 81 9.43 2.12 13.28
N ILE A 82 10.71 2.18 12.90
CA ILE A 82 11.15 2.02 11.51
C ILE A 82 11.88 0.68 11.41
N MET A 83 11.41 -0.21 10.56
CA MET A 83 12.09 -1.46 10.25
C MET A 83 13.16 -1.22 9.18
N GLN A 84 14.30 -1.88 9.32
CA GLN A 84 15.44 -1.83 8.41
C GLN A 84 15.89 -3.24 8.05
N LEU A 85 15.99 -3.53 6.74
CA LEU A 85 16.54 -4.78 6.23
C LEU A 85 18.07 -4.73 6.27
N GLN A 86 18.67 -5.74 6.86
CA GLN A 86 20.12 -5.94 6.97
C GLN A 86 20.66 -6.68 5.74
N ALA A 87 21.97 -6.57 5.50
CA ALA A 87 22.62 -7.20 4.36
C ALA A 87 22.56 -8.74 4.40
N ASP A 88 22.44 -9.33 5.59
CA ASP A 88 22.25 -10.76 5.83
C ASP A 88 20.77 -11.22 5.66
N GLY A 89 19.87 -10.30 5.29
CA GLY A 89 18.43 -10.55 5.17
C GLY A 89 17.66 -10.44 6.49
N GLY A 90 18.34 -10.19 7.61
CA GLY A 90 17.71 -9.95 8.91
C GLY A 90 16.97 -8.61 8.96
N VAL A 91 16.04 -8.48 9.90
CA VAL A 91 15.30 -7.23 10.14
C VAL A 91 15.63 -6.72 11.53
N GLN A 92 15.90 -5.43 11.62
CA GLN A 92 16.02 -4.72 12.90
C GLN A 92 15.18 -3.45 12.88
N THR A 93 14.95 -2.88 14.06
CA THR A 93 14.34 -1.54 14.18
C THR A 93 15.43 -0.49 14.39
N LEU A 94 15.23 0.69 13.82
CA LEU A 94 16.13 1.82 14.04
C LEU A 94 16.04 2.32 15.48
N ASN A 95 17.19 2.72 16.04
CA ASN A 95 17.27 3.50 17.26
C ASN A 95 16.84 4.94 16.93
N LEU A 96 15.54 5.18 16.89
CA LEU A 96 14.98 6.48 16.46
C LEU A 96 15.51 7.67 17.26
N LEU A 97 15.91 7.42 18.50
CA LEU A 97 16.34 8.40 19.46
C LEU A 97 17.86 8.62 19.49
N ASP A 98 18.62 7.94 18.62
CA ASP A 98 20.06 8.12 18.51
C ASP A 98 20.41 9.54 18.01
N PRO A 99 21.58 10.08 18.42
CA PRO A 99 22.10 11.33 17.88
C PRO A 99 22.15 11.32 16.35
N GLY A 100 21.59 12.36 15.73
CA GLY A 100 21.56 12.50 14.28
C GLY A 100 20.30 11.95 13.59
N LEU A 101 19.44 11.19 14.29
CA LEU A 101 18.15 10.75 13.75
C LEU A 101 16.99 11.60 14.27
N MET A 102 16.51 11.33 15.48
CA MET A 102 15.45 12.10 16.15
C MET A 102 15.66 12.18 17.68
N PRO A 103 16.77 12.78 18.16
CA PRO A 103 17.13 12.80 19.59
C PRO A 103 16.33 13.83 20.42
N TYR A 104 15.15 14.23 19.96
CA TYR A 104 14.37 15.36 20.47
C TYR A 104 13.67 15.05 21.78
N THR A 105 13.46 16.08 22.59
CA THR A 105 12.82 15.96 23.92
C THR A 105 11.51 16.72 24.03
N ASN A 106 11.19 17.63 23.12
CA ASN A 106 9.89 18.31 23.10
C ASN A 106 9.16 17.99 21.80
N ILE A 107 8.00 17.37 21.91
CA ILE A 107 7.18 17.00 20.76
C ILE A 107 5.70 17.19 21.07
N ASN A 108 5.03 18.00 20.24
CA ASN A 108 3.59 18.24 20.29
C ASN A 108 3.08 18.69 21.67
N GLY A 109 3.86 19.53 22.35
CA GLY A 109 3.55 20.08 23.67
C GLY A 109 3.93 19.18 24.85
N SER A 110 4.40 17.96 24.60
CA SER A 110 4.93 17.07 25.65
C SER A 110 6.44 17.20 25.78
N ALA A 111 6.95 17.04 27.01
CA ALA A 111 8.38 17.00 27.27
C ALA A 111 8.80 15.62 27.80
N PHE A 112 9.70 14.98 27.06
CA PHE A 112 10.22 13.66 27.33
C PHE A 112 11.59 13.73 28.03
N PRO A 113 11.93 12.73 28.86
CA PRO A 113 13.25 12.67 29.47
C PRO A 113 14.34 12.56 28.40
N ALA A 114 15.41 13.34 28.58
CA ALA A 114 16.67 13.13 27.90
C ALA A 114 17.32 11.80 28.39
N PRO A 115 18.29 11.24 27.64
CA PRO A 115 19.12 10.15 28.15
C PRO A 115 19.79 10.54 29.48
N ASP A 116 19.65 9.69 30.50
CA ASP A 116 20.31 9.82 31.81
C ASP A 116 21.67 9.09 31.72
N PRO A 117 22.81 9.79 31.80
CA PRO A 117 24.13 9.16 31.72
C PRO A 117 24.33 8.04 32.73
N SER A 118 23.75 8.14 33.93
CA SER A 118 23.88 7.09 34.95
C SER A 118 23.16 5.79 34.56
N VAL A 119 22.09 5.88 33.78
CA VAL A 119 21.36 4.72 33.25
C VAL A 119 22.10 4.16 32.04
N VAL A 120 22.53 5.04 31.13
CA VAL A 120 23.26 4.64 29.91
C VAL A 120 24.58 3.95 30.26
N ASP A 121 25.39 4.53 31.15
CA ASP A 121 26.70 3.99 31.54
C ASP A 121 26.58 2.67 32.32
N ALA A 122 25.44 2.44 32.98
CA ALA A 122 25.15 1.19 33.68
C ALA A 122 24.58 0.08 32.76
N THR A 123 24.32 0.38 31.48
CA THR A 123 23.74 -0.58 30.55
C THR A 123 24.73 -1.72 30.25
N PRO A 124 24.35 -3.00 30.43
CA PRO A 124 25.20 -4.13 30.09
C PRO A 124 25.66 -4.09 28.63
N THR A 125 26.94 -4.39 28.40
CA THR A 125 27.51 -4.43 27.04
C THR A 125 27.26 -5.77 26.37
N VAL A 126 27.06 -5.78 25.06
CA VAL A 126 26.84 -7.02 24.28
C VAL A 126 28.01 -8.01 24.33
N SER A 127 29.19 -7.55 24.73
CA SER A 127 30.38 -8.38 24.97
C SER A 127 30.39 -9.09 26.33
N ASP A 128 29.46 -8.78 27.24
CA ASP A 128 29.36 -9.45 28.54
C ASP A 128 28.97 -10.93 28.34
N PRO A 129 29.74 -11.89 28.90
CA PRO A 129 29.41 -13.33 28.82
C PRO A 129 28.02 -13.68 29.35
N ASN A 130 27.49 -12.89 30.28
CA ASN A 130 26.15 -13.04 30.87
C ASN A 130 25.16 -11.98 30.35
N TYR A 131 25.47 -11.34 29.23
CA TYR A 131 24.68 -10.23 28.67
C TYR A 131 23.18 -10.53 28.67
N ALA A 132 22.76 -11.70 28.17
CA ALA A 132 21.36 -12.06 28.06
C ALA A 132 20.59 -12.03 29.40
N THR A 133 21.24 -12.42 30.51
CA THR A 133 20.63 -12.36 31.85
C THR A 133 20.75 -10.95 32.44
N ASN A 134 21.93 -10.34 32.32
CA ASN A 134 22.22 -9.04 32.92
C ASN A 134 21.37 -7.92 32.32
N ILE A 135 21.12 -7.94 31.01
CA ILE A 135 20.32 -6.91 30.35
C ILE A 135 18.84 -6.95 30.76
N ILE A 136 18.31 -8.14 31.08
CA ILE A 136 16.93 -8.30 31.54
C ILE A 136 16.80 -7.78 32.98
N ALA A 137 17.73 -8.17 33.85
CA ALA A 137 17.78 -7.69 35.23
C ALA A 137 17.95 -6.16 35.28
N PHE A 138 18.84 -5.62 34.44
CA PHE A 138 18.99 -4.18 34.25
C PHE A 138 17.68 -3.53 33.79
N THR A 139 17.01 -4.09 32.78
CA THR A 139 15.75 -3.54 32.27
C THR A 139 14.66 -3.53 33.34
N GLN A 140 14.52 -4.61 34.12
CA GLN A 140 13.58 -4.69 35.23
C GLN A 140 13.87 -3.67 36.32
N GLN A 141 15.15 -3.46 36.63
CA GLN A 141 15.57 -2.49 37.64
C GLN A 141 15.32 -1.05 37.19
N GLN A 142 15.62 -0.73 35.92
CA GLN A 142 15.56 0.63 35.41
C GLN A 142 14.15 1.04 34.96
N ALA A 143 13.30 0.09 34.53
CA ALA A 143 11.94 0.35 34.07
C ALA A 143 10.88 -0.20 35.05
N PRO A 144 10.73 0.38 36.25
CA PRO A 144 9.88 -0.20 37.28
C PRO A 144 8.39 -0.21 36.90
N ASP A 145 7.61 -1.11 37.49
CA ASP A 145 6.15 -1.13 37.32
C ASP A 145 5.43 -0.13 38.23
N THR A 146 6.13 0.47 39.18
CA THR A 146 5.62 1.54 40.04
C THR A 146 6.58 2.72 40.08
N PHE A 147 6.03 3.93 40.05
CA PHE A 147 6.80 5.17 40.16
C PHE A 147 5.97 6.24 40.86
N ASP A 148 6.48 6.80 41.96
CA ASP A 148 5.78 7.79 42.80
C ASP A 148 4.33 7.38 43.17
N GLY A 149 4.15 6.09 43.45
CA GLY A 149 2.84 5.51 43.80
C GLY A 149 1.92 5.24 42.61
N GLN A 150 2.31 5.61 41.39
CA GLN A 150 1.56 5.31 40.17
C GLN A 150 1.94 3.93 39.61
N PRO A 151 0.96 3.13 39.14
CA PRO A 151 1.21 1.84 38.51
C PRO A 151 1.63 2.02 37.04
N VAL A 152 2.85 2.51 36.81
CA VAL A 152 3.35 2.83 35.47
C VAL A 152 3.60 1.60 34.60
N ASN A 153 3.70 0.39 35.18
CA ASN A 153 3.76 -0.88 34.47
C ASN A 153 4.81 -0.94 33.33
N PHE A 154 5.95 -0.24 33.45
CA PHE A 154 6.92 -0.16 32.35
C PHE A 154 7.60 -1.50 32.07
N PHE A 155 8.03 -2.23 33.10
CA PHE A 155 8.62 -3.56 32.90
C PHE A 155 7.58 -4.55 32.40
N GLN A 156 6.37 -4.53 32.94
CA GLN A 156 5.28 -5.39 32.50
C GLN A 156 4.90 -5.12 31.04
N THR A 157 4.89 -3.85 30.62
CA THR A 157 4.68 -3.48 29.22
C THR A 157 5.81 -4.01 28.35
N PHE A 158 7.06 -3.85 28.79
CA PHE A 158 8.23 -4.40 28.11
C PHE A 158 8.15 -5.93 27.97
N SER A 159 7.87 -6.64 29.07
CA SER A 159 7.88 -8.11 29.12
C SER A 159 6.76 -8.73 28.29
N ASN A 160 5.62 -8.04 28.18
CA ASN A 160 4.43 -8.53 27.49
C ASN A 160 4.30 -8.06 26.04
N THR A 161 5.30 -7.34 25.51
CA THR A 161 5.25 -6.78 24.16
C THR A 161 5.16 -7.87 23.08
N VAL A 162 6.02 -8.89 23.14
CA VAL A 162 5.96 -10.05 22.25
C VAL A 162 5.41 -11.24 23.02
N THR A 163 4.31 -11.81 22.53
CA THR A 163 3.74 -13.01 23.15
C THR A 163 4.38 -14.28 22.59
N CYS A 164 4.25 -15.40 23.33
CA CYS A 164 4.63 -16.72 22.82
C CYS A 164 3.96 -17.06 21.48
N ALA A 165 2.66 -16.73 21.34
CA ALA A 165 1.88 -17.06 20.16
C ALA A 165 2.40 -16.33 18.92
N ASP A 166 2.83 -15.08 19.09
CA ASP A 166 3.43 -14.28 18.02
C ASP A 166 4.82 -14.80 17.66
N ALA A 167 5.68 -15.03 18.67
CA ALA A 167 7.08 -15.38 18.45
C ALA A 167 7.30 -16.81 17.94
N PHE A 168 6.47 -17.76 18.38
CA PHE A 168 6.62 -19.19 18.12
C PHE A 168 5.32 -19.78 17.55
N PRO A 169 4.86 -19.30 16.37
CA PRO A 169 3.61 -19.77 15.80
C PRO A 169 3.74 -21.26 15.46
N ASN A 170 2.82 -22.08 15.96
CA ASN A 170 2.79 -23.53 15.79
C ASN A 170 4.01 -24.28 16.37
N GLN A 171 4.68 -23.70 17.38
CA GLN A 171 5.79 -24.32 18.09
C GLN A 171 5.64 -24.17 19.61
N ASP A 172 6.37 -24.97 20.38
CA ASP A 172 6.43 -24.82 21.83
C ASP A 172 7.07 -23.48 22.20
N CYS A 173 6.48 -22.79 23.18
CA CYS A 173 7.00 -21.49 23.58
C CYS A 173 8.38 -21.58 24.23
N GLN A 174 9.34 -20.86 23.67
CA GLN A 174 10.65 -20.65 24.29
C GLN A 174 10.63 -19.38 25.14
N GLN A 175 10.03 -19.48 26.33
CA GLN A 175 9.83 -18.36 27.27
C GLN A 175 11.11 -17.58 27.57
N ASN A 176 12.25 -18.27 27.63
CA ASN A 176 13.56 -17.68 27.89
C ASN A 176 14.09 -16.77 26.77
N LEU A 177 13.49 -16.82 25.57
CA LEU A 177 13.89 -15.98 24.44
C LEU A 177 13.07 -14.69 24.33
N LEU A 178 11.85 -14.65 24.89
CA LEU A 178 10.95 -13.49 24.77
C LEU A 178 11.60 -12.17 25.23
N PRO A 179 12.35 -12.11 26.34
CA PRO A 179 12.99 -10.85 26.75
C PRO A 179 13.99 -10.33 25.71
N GLY A 180 14.72 -11.23 25.03
CA GLY A 180 15.60 -10.86 23.93
C GLY A 180 14.86 -10.32 22.71
N LEU A 181 13.65 -10.82 22.44
CA LEU A 181 12.79 -10.29 21.38
C LEU A 181 12.23 -8.91 21.75
N ASN A 182 11.86 -8.69 23.01
CA ASN A 182 11.39 -7.40 23.51
C ASN A 182 12.49 -6.31 23.42
N LEU A 183 13.77 -6.68 23.62
CA LEU A 183 14.90 -5.78 23.38
C LEU A 183 15.05 -5.36 21.91
N GLN A 184 14.62 -6.17 20.94
CA GLN A 184 14.62 -5.77 19.53
C GLN A 184 13.57 -4.68 19.24
N ILE A 185 12.59 -4.50 20.12
CA ILE A 185 11.51 -3.51 19.97
C ILE A 185 11.82 -2.23 20.74
N TRP A 186 12.18 -2.37 22.01
CA TRP A 186 12.40 -1.23 22.91
C TRP A 186 13.88 -0.83 22.99
N GLY A 187 14.78 -1.81 22.92
CA GLY A 187 16.15 -1.67 23.40
C GLY A 187 16.22 -1.54 24.92
N ALA A 188 17.37 -1.13 25.43
CA ALA A 188 17.58 -0.89 26.86
C ALA A 188 16.93 0.44 27.29
N PRO A 189 16.47 0.57 28.56
CA PRO A 189 16.16 1.86 29.15
C PRO A 189 17.37 2.80 29.08
N THR A 190 17.11 4.07 28.79
CA THR A 190 18.15 5.13 28.72
C THR A 190 17.84 6.31 29.64
N SER A 191 16.68 6.32 30.29
CA SER A 191 16.31 7.29 31.32
C SER A 191 15.59 6.60 32.47
N LYS A 192 15.44 7.33 33.58
CA LYS A 192 14.46 6.99 34.62
C LYS A 192 13.05 7.43 34.18
N PRO A 193 11.99 6.88 34.78
CA PRO A 193 10.64 7.46 34.70
C PRO A 193 10.66 8.94 35.07
N THR A 194 9.92 9.76 34.35
CA THR A 194 9.85 11.22 34.58
C THR A 194 8.46 11.73 34.23
N TYR A 195 7.87 12.54 35.11
CA TYR A 195 6.61 13.24 34.81
C TYR A 195 6.79 14.21 33.66
N ASP A 196 5.77 14.34 32.81
CA ASP A 196 5.66 15.51 31.95
C ASP A 196 5.52 16.77 32.84
N PRO A 197 6.40 17.77 32.70
CA PRO A 197 6.33 19.00 33.49
C PRO A 197 5.05 19.82 33.22
N THR A 198 4.44 19.64 32.05
CA THR A 198 3.22 20.36 31.62
C THR A 198 1.95 19.55 31.86
N ASN A 199 2.04 18.23 32.03
CA ASN A 199 0.91 17.36 32.31
C ASN A 199 1.25 16.25 33.32
N ARG A 200 0.88 16.46 34.59
CA ARG A 200 1.16 15.51 35.67
C ARG A 200 0.42 14.17 35.57
N ASN A 201 -0.53 14.00 34.65
CA ASN A 201 -1.11 12.69 34.37
C ASN A 201 -0.20 11.81 33.52
N PHE A 202 0.82 12.38 32.88
CA PHE A 202 1.71 11.68 31.97
C PHE A 202 3.07 11.43 32.61
N ILE A 203 3.55 10.20 32.49
CA ILE A 203 4.88 9.78 32.93
C ILE A 203 5.54 9.08 31.76
N TYR A 204 6.75 9.50 31.43
CA TYR A 204 7.51 8.97 30.31
C TYR A 204 8.76 8.24 30.78
N GLN A 205 9.16 7.23 30.04
CA GLN A 205 10.47 6.63 30.15
C GLN A 205 11.08 6.37 28.77
N ARG A 206 12.33 6.80 28.59
CA ARG A 206 13.06 6.65 27.34
C ARG A 206 13.77 5.30 27.29
N PHE A 207 13.65 4.63 26.16
CA PHE A 207 14.42 3.45 25.76
C PHE A 207 15.21 3.78 24.49
N GLN A 208 16.17 2.94 24.08
CA GLN A 208 16.98 3.21 22.89
C GLN A 208 16.15 3.41 21.60
N ARG A 209 15.02 2.71 21.48
CA ARG A 209 14.22 2.65 20.23
C ARG A 209 12.83 3.26 20.34
N SER A 210 12.37 3.60 21.54
CA SER A 210 11.02 4.11 21.78
C SER A 210 10.92 4.83 23.12
N ILE A 211 9.77 5.45 23.39
CA ILE A 211 9.43 6.08 24.66
C ILE A 211 8.13 5.43 25.14
N MET A 212 8.15 4.90 26.37
CA MET A 212 6.93 4.48 27.03
C MET A 212 6.24 5.68 27.66
N HIS A 213 4.93 5.70 27.54
CA HIS A 213 4.03 6.71 28.07
C HIS A 213 3.00 6.02 28.95
N TYR A 214 3.00 6.36 30.23
CA TYR A 214 1.92 6.05 31.16
C TYR A 214 0.97 7.25 31.24
N ASP A 215 -0.33 6.98 31.08
CA ASP A 215 -1.42 7.93 31.24
C ASP A 215 -2.29 7.53 32.45
N ALA A 216 -2.30 8.37 33.47
CA ALA A 216 -3.04 8.15 34.71
C ALA A 216 -4.57 8.11 34.50
N THR A 217 -5.10 8.73 33.44
CA THR A 217 -6.55 8.80 33.19
C THR A 217 -7.14 7.46 32.77
N CYS A 218 -6.39 6.67 32.00
CA CYS A 218 -6.74 5.29 31.64
C CYS A 218 -6.03 4.25 32.51
N THR A 219 -5.03 4.66 33.30
CA THR A 219 -4.09 3.75 33.99
C THR A 219 -3.45 2.78 33.00
N CYS A 220 -3.00 3.30 31.86
CA CYS A 220 -2.50 2.50 30.76
C CYS A 220 -1.12 2.97 30.29
N THR A 221 -0.30 2.02 29.85
CA THR A 221 1.08 2.24 29.41
C THR A 221 1.25 1.76 27.99
N GLN A 222 1.84 2.60 27.14
CA GLN A 222 2.02 2.29 25.73
C GLN A 222 3.26 2.97 25.14
N GLY A 223 3.74 2.47 24.01
CA GLY A 223 4.79 3.14 23.25
C GLY A 223 4.25 4.32 22.44
N LEU A 224 4.99 5.41 22.42
CA LEU A 224 4.69 6.57 21.57
C LEU A 224 4.79 6.22 20.08
N LEU A 225 4.01 6.94 19.27
CA LEU A 225 4.05 6.87 17.80
C LEU A 225 5.25 7.67 17.27
N LEU A 226 6.45 7.27 17.69
CA LEU A 226 7.67 8.05 17.49
C LEU A 226 8.06 8.14 16.01
N ALA A 227 7.84 7.07 15.26
CA ALA A 227 8.14 7.00 13.84
C ALA A 227 7.14 7.80 12.98
N ASP A 228 5.91 8.04 13.45
CA ASP A 228 5.01 9.02 12.83
C ASP A 228 5.60 10.44 12.89
N TYR A 229 6.24 10.83 14.00
CA TYR A 229 6.93 12.11 14.08
C TYR A 229 8.17 12.18 13.17
N PHE A 230 8.91 11.08 13.05
CA PHE A 230 10.01 11.02 12.06
C PHE A 230 9.47 11.21 10.63
N LYS A 231 8.35 10.59 10.28
CA LYS A 231 7.65 10.84 9.01
C LYS A 231 7.23 12.31 8.86
N SER A 232 6.70 12.94 9.90
CA SER A 232 6.36 14.37 9.85
C SER A 232 7.59 15.25 9.63
N ILE A 233 8.74 14.92 10.23
CA ILE A 233 10.00 15.62 9.96
C ILE A 233 10.40 15.43 8.50
N LEU A 234 10.39 14.19 8.01
CA LEU A 234 10.81 13.86 6.64
C LEU A 234 9.92 14.53 5.59
N THR A 235 8.61 14.59 5.82
CA THR A 235 7.63 15.11 4.87
C THR A 235 7.29 16.58 5.03
N GLY A 236 7.56 17.17 6.20
CA GLY A 236 7.06 18.49 6.57
C GLY A 236 5.54 18.56 6.78
N GLN A 237 4.82 17.45 6.62
CA GLN A 237 3.37 17.38 6.80
C GLN A 237 3.04 17.02 8.25
N ASN A 238 2.02 17.66 8.83
CA ASN A 238 1.60 17.43 10.22
C ASN A 238 2.77 17.50 11.22
N LEU A 239 3.71 18.43 10.99
CA LEU A 239 4.88 18.62 11.82
C LEU A 239 4.56 19.64 12.94
N PRO A 240 4.51 19.23 14.22
CA PRO A 240 4.24 20.13 15.32
C PRO A 240 5.24 21.30 15.39
N PRO A 241 4.84 22.53 15.77
CA PRO A 241 5.73 23.70 15.74
C PRO A 241 6.98 23.58 16.62
N ASP A 242 6.87 22.93 17.79
CA ASP A 242 7.99 22.66 18.69
C ASP A 242 8.99 21.69 18.06
N LEU A 243 8.49 20.57 17.52
CA LEU A 243 9.30 19.60 16.79
C LEU A 243 9.90 20.21 15.52
N GLN A 244 9.17 21.09 14.83
CA GLN A 244 9.69 21.85 13.71
C GLN A 244 10.90 22.68 14.12
N GLY A 245 10.86 23.31 15.30
CA GLY A 245 11.95 24.08 15.88
C GLY A 245 13.18 23.22 16.18
N GLU A 246 13.00 22.08 16.84
CA GLU A 246 14.10 21.16 17.17
C GLU A 246 14.71 20.52 15.93
N ALA A 247 13.90 20.17 14.93
CA ALA A 247 14.35 19.42 13.76
C ALA A 247 14.96 20.28 12.64
N ARG A 248 14.99 21.63 12.74
CA ARG A 248 15.40 22.50 11.62
C ARG A 248 16.78 22.19 11.06
N THR A 249 17.72 21.77 11.91
CA THR A 249 19.10 21.44 11.50
C THR A 249 19.28 19.97 11.17
N SER A 250 18.22 19.16 11.23
CA SER A 250 18.27 17.76 10.86
C SER A 250 18.44 17.61 9.36
N ARG A 251 19.33 16.69 8.95
CA ARG A 251 19.45 16.24 7.56
C ARG A 251 18.15 15.66 6.98
N TYR A 252 17.24 15.19 7.85
CA TYR A 252 15.94 14.63 7.46
C TYR A 252 14.84 15.70 7.31
N TYR A 253 15.05 16.93 7.77
CA TYR A 253 14.00 17.96 7.82
C TYR A 253 13.45 18.33 6.43
N GLN A 254 12.17 18.10 6.18
CA GLN A 254 11.49 18.42 4.92
C GLN A 254 12.26 17.93 3.69
N GLN A 255 12.61 16.64 3.67
CA GLN A 255 13.36 16.02 2.58
C GLN A 255 12.48 15.43 1.48
N TYR A 256 11.26 15.02 1.80
CA TYR A 256 10.36 14.46 0.81
C TYR A 256 9.79 15.57 -0.08
N ASP A 257 10.21 15.59 -1.34
CA ASP A 257 9.69 16.48 -2.38
C ASP A 257 9.42 15.66 -3.65
N PRO A 258 8.16 15.25 -3.92
CA PRO A 258 7.83 14.39 -5.06
C PRO A 258 8.05 15.04 -6.43
N THR A 259 8.39 16.33 -6.48
CA THR A 259 8.72 17.03 -7.72
C THR A 259 10.19 16.92 -8.10
N LYS A 260 11.03 16.37 -7.22
CA LYS A 260 12.47 16.22 -7.40
C LYS A 260 12.84 14.77 -7.75
N PRO A 261 14.00 14.55 -8.40
CA PRO A 261 14.54 13.20 -8.59
C PRO A 261 14.62 12.44 -7.25
N LEU A 262 14.20 11.17 -7.27
CA LEU A 262 14.15 10.29 -6.10
C LEU A 262 13.26 10.79 -4.95
N SER A 263 12.41 11.79 -5.21
CA SER A 263 11.62 12.54 -4.25
C SER A 263 12.42 13.15 -3.08
N ILE A 264 13.66 13.60 -3.34
CA ILE A 264 14.56 14.16 -2.32
C ILE A 264 14.86 15.63 -2.61
N ALA A 265 14.52 16.52 -1.66
CA ALA A 265 14.75 17.96 -1.76
C ALA A 265 16.23 18.34 -1.74
N ARG A 266 17.02 17.69 -0.88
CA ARG A 266 18.47 17.91 -0.70
C ARG A 266 19.22 16.58 -0.75
N PRO A 267 19.57 16.08 -1.95
CA PRO A 267 20.22 14.78 -2.11
C PRO A 267 21.57 14.62 -1.41
N ALA A 268 22.32 15.72 -1.24
CA ALA A 268 23.60 15.70 -0.51
C ALA A 268 23.43 15.34 0.98
N ASP A 269 22.29 15.68 1.57
CA ASP A 269 21.95 15.39 2.96
C ASP A 269 21.41 13.96 3.14
N LEU A 270 20.98 13.29 2.06
CA LEU A 270 20.46 11.91 2.06
C LEU A 270 21.08 11.07 0.93
N PRO A 271 22.40 10.83 0.95
CA PRO A 271 23.04 9.95 -0.02
C PRO A 271 22.42 8.55 0.01
N ASN A 272 22.49 7.85 -1.12
CA ASN A 272 22.02 6.47 -1.26
C ASN A 272 20.55 6.25 -0.84
N SER A 273 19.73 7.28 -0.91
CA SER A 273 18.31 7.24 -0.54
C SER A 273 17.41 7.38 -1.77
N ASP A 274 16.21 6.84 -1.69
CA ASP A 274 15.15 6.98 -2.69
C ASP A 274 13.80 6.97 -1.97
N LEU A 275 13.12 8.12 -1.98
CA LEU A 275 11.83 8.33 -1.32
C LEU A 275 10.67 8.31 -2.33
N THR A 276 10.91 7.96 -3.60
CA THR A 276 9.95 8.14 -4.72
C THR A 276 8.54 7.66 -4.39
N ASN A 277 8.42 6.51 -3.74
CA ASN A 277 7.14 5.89 -3.39
C ASN A 277 6.87 5.83 -1.89
N ALA A 278 7.75 6.39 -1.06
CA ALA A 278 7.73 6.19 0.39
C ALA A 278 6.35 6.51 0.99
N PHE A 279 5.71 7.59 0.54
CA PHE A 279 4.46 8.09 1.12
C PHE A 279 3.26 8.06 0.18
N VAL A 280 3.31 7.23 -0.86
CA VAL A 280 2.18 7.04 -1.79
C VAL A 280 1.31 5.89 -1.29
N ALA A 281 0.04 6.19 -0.96
CA ALA A 281 -0.94 5.20 -0.53
C ALA A 281 -1.10 4.03 -1.54
N GLN A 282 -1.37 2.84 -1.02
CA GLN A 282 -1.64 1.61 -1.75
C GLN A 282 -3.15 1.33 -1.77
N GLN A 283 -3.63 0.63 -2.79
CA GLN A 283 -5.03 0.22 -2.90
C GLN A 283 -5.22 -1.21 -2.35
N PRO A 284 -6.35 -1.54 -1.71
CA PRO A 284 -6.64 -2.90 -1.28
C PRO A 284 -6.69 -3.84 -2.50
N GLY A 285 -5.91 -4.93 -2.48
CA GLY A 285 -5.85 -5.90 -3.59
C GLY A 285 -4.58 -5.82 -4.47
N GLY A 286 -3.64 -4.92 -4.17
CA GLY A 286 -2.30 -4.93 -4.74
C GLY A 286 -1.42 -5.99 -4.08
N GLY A 287 -1.66 -7.27 -4.39
CA GLY A 287 -0.80 -8.38 -3.96
C GLY A 287 0.61 -8.25 -4.58
N GLY A 288 1.50 -7.52 -3.92
CA GLY A 288 2.93 -7.55 -4.17
C GLY A 288 3.50 -8.88 -3.69
N GLY A 289 3.71 -9.82 -4.61
CA GLY A 289 4.73 -10.85 -4.46
C GLY A 289 6.11 -10.19 -4.61
N GLY A 290 7.05 -10.57 -3.76
CA GLY A 290 8.42 -10.08 -3.76
C GLY A 290 9.04 -10.14 -5.15
N GLY A 291 9.20 -8.95 -5.74
CA GLY A 291 9.95 -8.67 -6.96
C GLY A 291 10.38 -7.20 -6.90
N PRO A 292 11.56 -6.85 -7.42
CA PRO A 292 12.16 -5.54 -7.20
C PRO A 292 11.32 -4.43 -7.86
N VAL A 293 11.02 -3.40 -7.04
CA VAL A 293 10.58 -2.02 -7.40
C VAL A 293 9.26 -1.89 -8.16
N THR A 294 8.28 -1.15 -7.62
CA THR A 294 7.35 -0.38 -8.46
C THR A 294 7.49 1.09 -8.17
N SER A 295 8.45 1.69 -8.85
CA SER A 295 8.21 2.88 -9.65
C SER A 295 6.73 3.02 -10.04
N THR A 296 6.29 4.26 -10.25
CA THR A 296 5.17 4.62 -11.14
C THR A 296 5.31 4.09 -12.58
N TRP A 297 6.22 3.14 -12.81
CA TRP A 297 6.58 2.48 -14.04
C TRP A 297 6.34 0.98 -13.86
N GLY A 298 5.45 0.42 -14.70
CA GLY A 298 5.30 -1.01 -14.91
C GLY A 298 5.91 -1.40 -16.24
N TYR A 299 6.59 -2.55 -16.28
CA TYR A 299 6.98 -3.17 -17.54
C TYR A 299 5.92 -4.20 -17.93
N GLY A 300 5.57 -4.23 -19.20
CA GLY A 300 4.66 -5.23 -19.77
C GLY A 300 5.16 -5.79 -21.08
N PHE A 301 4.52 -6.87 -21.51
CA PHE A 301 4.67 -7.42 -22.85
C PHE A 301 3.44 -7.09 -23.69
N ASN A 302 3.65 -6.72 -24.95
CA ASN A 302 2.61 -6.90 -25.96
C ASN A 302 2.47 -8.39 -26.24
N ALA A 303 1.26 -8.94 -26.09
CA ALA A 303 0.99 -10.36 -26.32
C ALA A 303 -0.26 -10.55 -27.15
N HIS A 304 -0.13 -11.23 -28.30
CA HIS A 304 -1.25 -11.54 -29.19
C HIS A 304 -1.77 -12.95 -28.89
N MET A 305 -2.88 -13.03 -28.15
CA MET A 305 -3.41 -14.29 -27.61
C MET A 305 -4.74 -14.75 -28.24
N TRP A 306 -5.33 -13.98 -29.16
CA TRP A 306 -6.71 -14.19 -29.68
C TRP A 306 -6.94 -15.52 -30.40
N TYR A 307 -5.90 -16.12 -30.97
CA TYR A 307 -5.99 -17.39 -31.69
C TYR A 307 -5.28 -18.53 -30.97
N PHE A 308 -4.86 -18.31 -29.73
CA PHE A 308 -4.14 -19.30 -28.95
C PHE A 308 -5.12 -20.25 -28.26
N SER A 309 -4.73 -21.52 -28.16
CA SER A 309 -5.42 -22.46 -27.28
C SER A 309 -5.35 -21.97 -25.83
N GLN A 310 -6.26 -22.45 -24.97
CA GLN A 310 -6.26 -22.07 -23.56
C GLN A 310 -4.92 -22.37 -22.86
N ASP A 311 -4.29 -23.51 -23.18
CA ASP A 311 -2.98 -23.88 -22.65
C ASP A 311 -1.88 -22.91 -23.13
N ALA A 312 -1.91 -22.50 -24.40
CA ALA A 312 -0.96 -21.54 -24.94
C ALA A 312 -1.13 -20.14 -24.32
N LYS A 313 -2.36 -19.72 -24.02
CA LYS A 313 -2.63 -18.48 -23.26
C LYS A 313 -2.06 -18.55 -21.85
N GLN A 314 -2.32 -19.66 -21.13
CA GLN A 314 -1.78 -19.89 -19.78
C GLN A 314 -0.24 -19.91 -19.78
N MET A 315 0.36 -20.60 -20.75
CA MET A 315 1.81 -20.62 -20.93
C MET A 315 2.35 -19.20 -21.19
N THR A 316 1.69 -18.43 -22.05
CA THR A 316 2.10 -17.05 -22.39
C THR A 316 2.10 -16.15 -21.15
N VAL A 317 0.98 -16.09 -20.40
CA VAL A 317 0.91 -15.25 -19.19
C VAL A 317 1.83 -15.76 -18.08
N GLY A 318 2.04 -17.08 -17.99
CA GLY A 318 2.99 -17.68 -17.06
C GLY A 318 4.44 -17.33 -17.38
N LEU A 319 4.81 -17.25 -18.66
CA LEU A 319 6.13 -16.78 -19.09
C LEU A 319 6.34 -15.28 -18.82
N ILE A 320 5.32 -14.46 -19.06
CA ILE A 320 5.34 -13.02 -18.74
C ILE A 320 5.59 -12.82 -17.24
N GLY A 321 4.85 -13.53 -16.37
CA GLY A 321 5.05 -13.48 -14.92
C GLY A 321 6.42 -14.00 -14.49
N LYS A 322 6.90 -15.12 -15.05
CA LYS A 322 8.25 -15.65 -14.78
C LYS A 322 9.37 -14.70 -15.20
N ALA A 323 9.15 -13.91 -16.25
CA ALA A 323 10.08 -12.88 -16.69
C ALA A 323 10.06 -11.63 -15.78
N GLY A 324 9.20 -11.57 -14.76
CA GLY A 324 9.12 -10.47 -13.80
C GLY A 324 8.26 -9.30 -14.24
N PHE A 325 7.47 -9.45 -15.31
CA PHE A 325 6.60 -8.41 -15.83
C PHE A 325 5.22 -8.49 -15.16
N SER A 326 4.59 -7.33 -14.97
CA SER A 326 3.32 -7.20 -14.23
C SER A 326 2.17 -6.70 -15.10
N TRP A 327 2.44 -6.38 -16.36
CA TRP A 327 1.46 -5.93 -17.33
C TRP A 327 1.47 -6.80 -18.59
N VAL A 328 0.30 -6.98 -19.19
CA VAL A 328 0.14 -7.47 -20.55
C VAL A 328 -0.69 -6.45 -21.33
N ALA A 329 -0.17 -6.04 -22.48
CA ALA A 329 -0.90 -5.24 -23.45
C ALA A 329 -1.44 -6.16 -24.54
N HIS A 330 -2.72 -6.03 -24.84
CA HIS A 330 -3.40 -6.79 -25.87
C HIS A 330 -4.12 -5.84 -26.82
N GLN A 331 -3.73 -5.88 -28.08
CA GLN A 331 -4.42 -5.18 -29.15
C GLN A 331 -5.73 -5.92 -29.46
N LEU A 332 -6.83 -5.15 -29.57
CA LEU A 332 -8.18 -5.68 -29.72
C LEU A 332 -8.81 -5.17 -31.01
N GLU A 333 -8.96 -6.04 -32.00
CA GLU A 333 -9.73 -5.72 -33.20
C GLU A 333 -11.22 -5.66 -32.83
N TRP A 334 -11.80 -4.47 -32.81
CA TRP A 334 -13.23 -4.29 -32.50
C TRP A 334 -14.17 -5.17 -33.37
N PRO A 335 -13.91 -5.43 -34.67
CA PRO A 335 -14.74 -6.33 -35.48
C PRO A 335 -14.71 -7.80 -35.03
N GLN A 336 -13.73 -8.21 -34.22
CA GLN A 336 -13.70 -9.57 -33.65
C GLN A 336 -14.67 -9.73 -32.48
N VAL A 337 -15.05 -8.63 -31.84
CA VAL A 337 -15.97 -8.62 -30.70
C VAL A 337 -17.38 -8.24 -31.14
N GLU A 338 -17.54 -7.15 -31.88
CA GLU A 338 -18.84 -6.70 -32.34
C GLU A 338 -19.11 -7.21 -33.75
N THR A 339 -19.89 -8.29 -33.84
CA THR A 339 -20.12 -9.04 -35.08
C THR A 339 -21.27 -8.47 -35.91
N ALA A 340 -22.19 -7.76 -35.27
CA ALA A 340 -23.23 -6.94 -35.86
C ALA A 340 -23.55 -5.77 -34.91
N PRO A 341 -24.22 -4.69 -35.34
CA PRO A 341 -24.53 -3.55 -34.48
C PRO A 341 -25.19 -3.96 -33.14
N GLY A 342 -24.50 -3.69 -32.04
CA GLY A 342 -24.92 -4.04 -30.67
C GLY A 342 -24.85 -5.54 -30.30
N VAL A 343 -24.36 -6.40 -31.20
CA VAL A 343 -24.22 -7.84 -30.99
C VAL A 343 -22.76 -8.17 -30.74
N TYR A 344 -22.46 -8.54 -29.49
CA TYR A 344 -21.11 -8.80 -29.03
C TYR A 344 -20.88 -10.29 -28.77
N ASP A 345 -19.78 -10.82 -29.32
CA ASP A 345 -19.18 -12.08 -28.88
C ASP A 345 -17.94 -11.76 -28.03
N TRP A 346 -18.07 -11.97 -26.73
CA TRP A 346 -17.00 -11.71 -25.76
C TRP A 346 -16.16 -12.95 -25.44
N SER A 347 -16.51 -14.12 -25.99
CA SER A 347 -16.02 -15.41 -25.51
C SER A 347 -14.48 -15.51 -25.49
N GLU A 348 -13.85 -15.11 -26.59
CA GLU A 348 -12.41 -15.15 -26.74
C GLU A 348 -11.70 -14.09 -25.88
N LEU A 349 -12.24 -12.86 -25.84
CA LEU A 349 -11.69 -11.80 -25.00
C LEU A 349 -11.84 -12.10 -23.50
N ASP A 350 -12.95 -12.76 -23.09
CA ASP A 350 -13.13 -13.26 -21.73
C ASP A 350 -12.05 -14.28 -21.37
N SER A 351 -11.77 -15.23 -22.27
CA SER A 351 -10.68 -16.21 -22.09
C SER A 351 -9.34 -15.51 -21.88
N ILE A 352 -9.02 -14.50 -22.69
CA ILE A 352 -7.77 -13.73 -22.56
C ILE A 352 -7.70 -12.96 -21.23
N VAL A 353 -8.70 -12.11 -20.96
CA VAL A 353 -8.71 -11.23 -19.78
C VAL A 353 -8.72 -12.05 -18.49
N ASN A 354 -9.53 -13.10 -18.41
CA ASN A 354 -9.56 -13.95 -17.22
C ASN A 354 -8.26 -14.72 -17.04
N THR A 355 -7.61 -15.18 -18.12
CA THR A 355 -6.31 -15.86 -18.05
C THR A 355 -5.21 -14.93 -17.53
N ALA A 356 -5.15 -13.69 -18.01
CA ALA A 356 -4.19 -12.70 -17.54
C ALA A 356 -4.42 -12.31 -16.06
N ASN A 357 -5.68 -12.07 -15.67
CA ASN A 357 -6.03 -11.75 -14.29
C ASN A 357 -5.73 -12.91 -13.33
N ALA A 358 -6.02 -14.15 -13.73
CA ALA A 358 -5.70 -15.34 -12.94
C ALA A 358 -4.20 -15.53 -12.73
N ALA A 359 -3.37 -15.02 -13.65
CA ALA A 359 -1.91 -14.98 -13.53
C ALA A 359 -1.39 -13.75 -12.75
N GLY A 360 -2.28 -12.91 -12.22
CA GLY A 360 -1.91 -11.70 -11.47
C GLY A 360 -1.37 -10.56 -12.34
N LEU A 361 -1.55 -10.63 -13.66
CA LEU A 361 -1.12 -9.58 -14.58
C LEU A 361 -2.19 -8.49 -14.69
N LYS A 362 -1.75 -7.24 -14.78
CA LYS A 362 -2.59 -6.11 -15.18
C LYS A 362 -2.76 -6.12 -16.69
N VAL A 363 -3.95 -5.80 -17.16
CA VAL A 363 -4.31 -5.81 -18.58
C VAL A 363 -4.47 -4.38 -19.08
N LEU A 364 -3.78 -4.09 -20.18
CA LEU A 364 -4.06 -2.97 -21.06
C LEU A 364 -4.73 -3.52 -22.32
N LEU A 365 -5.89 -2.99 -22.68
CA LEU A 365 -6.52 -3.25 -23.97
C LEU A 365 -6.32 -2.05 -24.89
N SER A 366 -5.94 -2.29 -26.15
CA SER A 366 -5.84 -1.25 -27.20
C SER A 366 -6.82 -1.58 -28.33
N PRO A 367 -8.09 -1.11 -28.25
CA PRO A 367 -9.08 -1.39 -29.27
C PRO A 367 -8.90 -0.52 -30.52
N LEU A 368 -8.82 -1.16 -31.68
CA LEU A 368 -8.64 -0.53 -32.99
C LEU A 368 -9.61 -1.08 -34.05
N HIS A 369 -9.65 -0.39 -35.18
CA HIS A 369 -10.45 -0.62 -36.38
C HIS A 369 -11.96 -0.69 -36.17
N ALA A 370 -12.75 0.15 -36.83
CA ALA A 370 -14.21 0.01 -36.78
C ALA A 370 -14.68 -1.23 -37.54
N PRO A 371 -15.74 -1.93 -37.08
CA PRO A 371 -16.47 -2.88 -37.91
C PRO A 371 -16.93 -2.24 -39.22
N ALA A 372 -16.97 -3.02 -40.31
CA ALA A 372 -17.31 -2.47 -41.63
C ALA A 372 -18.68 -1.77 -41.67
N PHE A 373 -19.65 -2.24 -40.87
CA PHE A 373 -20.98 -1.64 -40.74
C PHE A 373 -21.02 -0.31 -39.97
N TYR A 374 -19.90 0.12 -39.36
CA TYR A 374 -19.76 1.45 -38.76
C TYR A 374 -18.83 2.38 -39.55
N ARG A 375 -18.23 1.91 -40.66
CA ARG A 375 -17.41 2.74 -41.55
C ARG A 375 -18.28 3.48 -42.55
N GLY A 376 -17.81 4.66 -42.97
CA GLY A 376 -18.40 5.46 -44.03
C GLY A 376 -17.47 5.58 -45.23
N PRO A 377 -17.94 6.15 -46.36
CA PRO A 377 -17.14 6.26 -47.59
C PRO A 377 -15.79 6.97 -47.43
N THR A 378 -15.68 7.87 -46.44
CA THR A 378 -14.49 8.69 -46.19
C THR A 378 -13.82 8.41 -44.85
N SER A 379 -14.37 7.56 -43.99
CA SER A 379 -13.87 7.39 -42.60
C SER A 379 -12.65 6.47 -42.49
N GLY A 380 -12.18 5.90 -43.59
CA GLY A 380 -11.06 4.96 -43.58
C GLY A 380 -11.36 3.74 -42.71
N LEU A 381 -10.55 3.53 -41.66
CA LEU A 381 -10.72 2.45 -40.69
C LEU A 381 -11.37 2.91 -39.38
N THR A 382 -11.66 4.19 -39.21
CA THR A 382 -12.39 4.72 -38.05
C THR A 382 -13.90 4.62 -38.27
N PRO A 383 -14.74 4.72 -37.22
CA PRO A 383 -16.18 4.80 -37.42
C PRO A 383 -16.57 6.13 -38.07
N ALA A 384 -17.64 6.14 -38.86
CA ALA A 384 -18.21 7.36 -39.43
C ALA A 384 -18.83 8.28 -38.37
N ASP A 385 -19.38 7.69 -37.30
CA ASP A 385 -19.88 8.40 -36.12
C ASP A 385 -19.07 7.97 -34.88
N PRO A 386 -18.29 8.87 -34.26
CA PRO A 386 -17.53 8.55 -33.04
C PRO A 386 -18.39 8.02 -31.88
N ASN A 387 -19.70 8.33 -31.82
CA ASN A 387 -20.57 7.84 -30.75
C ASN A 387 -20.81 6.32 -30.78
N THR A 388 -20.62 5.67 -31.93
CA THR A 388 -20.66 4.19 -31.99
C THR A 388 -19.47 3.61 -31.22
N TYR A 389 -18.29 4.21 -31.35
CA TYR A 389 -17.12 3.83 -30.56
C TYR A 389 -17.30 4.13 -29.07
N ARG A 390 -17.91 5.26 -28.70
CA ARG A 390 -18.29 5.52 -27.29
C ARG A 390 -19.12 4.37 -26.71
N THR A 391 -20.10 3.89 -27.49
CA THR A 391 -21.03 2.84 -27.05
C THR A 391 -20.29 1.51 -26.87
N PHE A 392 -19.44 1.14 -27.83
CA PHE A 392 -18.59 -0.04 -27.71
C PHE A 392 -17.64 0.05 -26.50
N MET A 393 -16.93 1.18 -26.35
CA MET A 393 -15.98 1.37 -25.24
C MET A 393 -16.68 1.36 -23.88
N GLN A 394 -17.92 1.85 -23.79
CA GLN A 394 -18.73 1.72 -22.57
C GLN A 394 -19.08 0.25 -22.28
N ALA A 395 -19.52 -0.51 -23.27
CA ALA A 395 -19.85 -1.92 -23.11
C ALA A 395 -18.61 -2.75 -22.71
N LEU A 396 -17.48 -2.49 -23.36
CA LEU A 396 -16.19 -3.11 -23.09
C LEU A 396 -15.71 -2.80 -21.66
N ALA A 397 -15.69 -1.52 -21.28
CA ALA A 397 -15.23 -1.10 -19.95
C ALA A 397 -16.15 -1.60 -18.83
N ALA A 398 -17.47 -1.54 -19.01
CA ALA A 398 -18.42 -2.06 -18.03
C ALA A 398 -18.26 -3.58 -17.83
N ARG A 399 -18.01 -4.34 -18.91
CA ARG A 399 -17.82 -5.79 -18.83
C ARG A 399 -16.58 -6.17 -18.04
N TYR A 400 -15.48 -5.45 -18.24
CA TYR A 400 -14.18 -5.77 -17.66
C TYR A 400 -13.78 -4.84 -16.51
N ALA A 401 -14.76 -4.16 -15.89
CA ALA A 401 -14.54 -3.28 -14.75
C ALA A 401 -13.78 -4.01 -13.64
N GLY A 402 -12.68 -3.42 -13.18
CA GLY A 402 -11.78 -4.01 -12.18
C GLY A 402 -10.87 -5.15 -12.69
N LYS A 403 -11.07 -5.67 -13.91
CA LYS A 403 -10.23 -6.71 -14.54
C LYS A 403 -9.27 -6.16 -15.61
N VAL A 404 -9.62 -5.05 -16.24
CA VAL A 404 -8.76 -4.33 -17.18
C VAL A 404 -8.42 -2.98 -16.58
N GLN A 405 -7.14 -2.72 -16.38
CA GLN A 405 -6.66 -1.53 -15.65
C GLN A 405 -6.49 -0.32 -16.57
N ALA A 406 -6.28 -0.55 -17.86
CA ALA A 406 -5.99 0.49 -18.83
C ALA A 406 -6.61 0.22 -20.19
N TYR A 407 -7.07 1.28 -20.84
CA TYR A 407 -7.53 1.27 -22.22
C TYR A 407 -6.73 2.31 -23.01
N GLU A 408 -6.05 1.88 -24.06
CA GLU A 408 -5.43 2.74 -25.05
C GLU A 408 -6.45 3.02 -26.16
N VAL A 409 -6.79 4.30 -26.36
CA VAL A 409 -7.77 4.68 -27.36
C VAL A 409 -7.11 4.74 -28.72
N TRP A 410 -7.37 3.69 -29.52
CA TRP A 410 -6.76 3.42 -30.81
C TRP A 410 -5.31 2.95 -30.72
N HIS A 411 -4.64 2.87 -31.89
CA HIS A 411 -3.25 2.50 -32.06
C HIS A 411 -2.65 3.24 -33.26
N GLU A 412 -1.43 3.75 -33.14
CA GLU A 412 -0.62 4.23 -34.27
C GLU A 412 -1.37 5.17 -35.25
N GLN A 413 -2.15 6.11 -34.69
CA GLN A 413 -3.03 7.02 -35.43
C GLN A 413 -2.31 7.97 -36.42
N ASN A 414 -0.98 8.00 -36.41
CA ASN A 414 -0.15 8.71 -37.38
C ASN A 414 0.17 7.90 -38.64
N LEU A 415 -0.43 6.72 -38.82
CA LEU A 415 -0.18 5.84 -39.96
C LEU A 415 -1.42 5.62 -40.82
N SER A 416 -1.24 5.70 -42.14
CA SER A 416 -2.32 5.49 -43.10
C SER A 416 -2.94 4.09 -43.02
N ARG A 417 -2.18 3.08 -42.59
CA ARG A 417 -2.67 1.71 -42.47
C ARG A 417 -3.61 1.49 -41.29
N GLU A 418 -3.52 2.34 -40.25
CA GLU A 418 -4.31 2.23 -39.01
C GLU A 418 -5.54 3.16 -39.05
N MET A 419 -5.43 4.29 -39.76
CA MET A 419 -6.53 5.26 -39.93
C MET A 419 -7.30 5.07 -41.24
N GLY A 420 -6.69 4.43 -42.23
CA GLY A 420 -7.14 4.41 -43.63
C GLY A 420 -6.53 5.54 -44.46
N SER A 421 -6.39 5.31 -45.77
CA SER A 421 -5.80 6.28 -46.70
C SER A 421 -6.50 7.64 -46.61
N GLY A 422 -5.71 8.71 -46.47
CA GLY A 422 -6.21 10.09 -46.37
C GLY A 422 -6.82 10.49 -45.02
N ASN A 423 -6.76 9.62 -44.00
CA ASN A 423 -7.41 9.86 -42.70
C ASN A 423 -6.43 10.17 -41.55
N VAL A 424 -5.14 10.28 -41.81
CA VAL A 424 -4.12 10.69 -40.83
C VAL A 424 -4.22 12.20 -40.58
N ASP A 425 -5.13 12.58 -39.68
CA ASP A 425 -5.37 13.97 -39.29
C ASP A 425 -5.85 14.02 -37.83
N PRO A 426 -5.30 14.92 -36.98
CA PRO A 426 -5.78 15.12 -35.62
C PRO A 426 -7.29 15.39 -35.51
N SER A 427 -7.90 16.04 -36.51
CA SER A 427 -9.34 16.30 -36.56
C SER A 427 -10.20 15.04 -36.71
N ASN A 428 -9.64 13.96 -37.24
CA ASN A 428 -10.29 12.65 -37.30
C ASN A 428 -10.10 11.87 -35.99
N TYR A 429 -8.96 12.01 -35.33
CA TYR A 429 -8.62 11.26 -34.12
C TYR A 429 -9.21 11.87 -32.83
N LEU A 430 -9.21 13.19 -32.68
CA LEU A 430 -9.66 13.84 -31.44
C LEU A 430 -11.13 13.52 -31.07
N PRO A 431 -12.10 13.53 -32.01
CA PRO A 431 -13.47 13.11 -31.71
C PRO A 431 -13.56 11.65 -31.26
N LEU A 432 -12.74 10.77 -31.85
CA LEU A 432 -12.65 9.36 -31.47
C LEU A 432 -12.08 9.18 -30.06
N LEU A 433 -11.03 9.93 -29.71
CA LEU A 433 -10.44 9.96 -28.38
C LEU A 433 -11.44 10.44 -27.32
N GLN A 434 -12.17 11.51 -27.61
CA GLN A 434 -13.21 12.05 -26.72
C GLN A 434 -14.33 11.03 -26.49
N ALA A 435 -14.81 10.39 -27.57
CA ALA A 435 -15.82 9.36 -27.51
C ALA A 435 -15.36 8.13 -26.71
N GLY A 436 -14.13 7.65 -26.96
CA GLY A 436 -13.52 6.55 -26.24
C GLY A 436 -13.40 6.84 -24.74
N TYR A 437 -12.84 8.01 -24.38
CA TYR A 437 -12.73 8.44 -22.98
C TYR A 437 -14.08 8.47 -22.28
N ALA A 438 -15.09 9.10 -22.89
CA ALA A 438 -16.43 9.19 -22.31
C ALA A 438 -17.07 7.80 -22.12
N GLY A 439 -16.91 6.91 -23.10
CA GLY A 439 -17.40 5.53 -23.03
C GLY A 439 -16.73 4.75 -21.90
N ILE A 440 -15.39 4.75 -21.86
CA ILE A 440 -14.61 4.07 -20.82
C ILE A 440 -15.04 4.54 -19.44
N LYS A 441 -15.09 5.86 -19.20
CA LYS A 441 -15.45 6.41 -17.88
C LYS A 441 -16.89 6.14 -17.47
N ALA A 442 -17.81 6.02 -18.43
CA ALA A 442 -19.18 5.61 -18.15
C ALA A 442 -19.29 4.12 -17.78
N GLY A 443 -18.42 3.26 -18.33
CA GLY A 443 -18.40 1.82 -18.04
C GLY A 443 -17.58 1.45 -16.79
N ASP A 444 -16.42 2.07 -16.62
CA ASP A 444 -15.54 1.94 -15.44
C ASP A 444 -14.88 3.30 -15.12
N PRO A 445 -15.33 4.02 -14.08
CA PRO A 445 -14.76 5.32 -13.72
C PRO A 445 -13.31 5.23 -13.25
N ASN A 446 -12.87 4.05 -12.77
CA ASN A 446 -11.53 3.83 -12.21
C ASN A 446 -10.49 3.42 -13.26
N ALA A 447 -10.92 3.00 -14.45
CA ALA A 447 -10.00 2.57 -15.51
C ALA A 447 -9.11 3.73 -16.00
N MET A 448 -7.83 3.44 -16.28
CA MET A 448 -6.92 4.38 -16.93
C MET A 448 -7.28 4.52 -18.41
N VAL A 449 -7.23 5.75 -18.93
CA VAL A 449 -7.43 6.03 -20.35
C VAL A 449 -6.12 6.60 -20.89
N LEU A 450 -5.58 5.95 -21.92
CA LEU A 450 -4.34 6.36 -22.57
C LEU A 450 -4.64 6.91 -23.95
N LEU A 451 -3.83 7.88 -24.36
CA LEU A 451 -3.71 8.28 -25.76
C LEU A 451 -3.21 7.07 -26.56
N GLY A 452 -3.73 6.90 -27.78
CA GLY A 452 -3.16 5.98 -28.76
C GLY A 452 -1.68 6.28 -28.98
N ALA A 453 -0.83 5.26 -28.88
CA ALA A 453 0.60 5.42 -29.04
C ALA A 453 0.93 5.66 -30.53
N PRO A 454 1.54 6.80 -30.90
CA PRO A 454 1.95 7.02 -32.28
C PRO A 454 3.17 6.14 -32.62
N SER A 455 3.28 5.77 -33.89
CA SER A 455 4.49 5.15 -34.42
C SER A 455 5.66 6.14 -34.35
N PRO A 456 6.90 5.70 -34.05
CA PRO A 456 8.06 6.59 -33.94
C PRO A 456 8.34 7.39 -35.22
N THR A 457 7.95 6.85 -36.38
CA THR A 457 8.02 7.53 -37.68
C THR A 457 6.62 7.52 -38.30
N GLY A 458 6.10 8.69 -38.64
CA GLY A 458 4.91 8.78 -39.49
C GLY A 458 5.25 8.31 -40.91
N ALA A 459 4.35 7.56 -41.53
CA ALA A 459 4.42 7.14 -42.92
C ALA A 459 3.02 7.14 -43.56
#